data_AF-A0A3T2V297-F1
#
_entry.id   AF-A0A3T2V297-F1
#
_cell.length_a   1.000
_cell.length_b   1.000
_cell.length_c   1.000
_cell.angle_alpha   90.00
_cell.angle_beta   90.00
_cell.angle_gamma   90.00
#
_symmetry.space_group_name_H-M   'P 1'
#
loop_
_entity.id
_entity.type
_entity.pdbx_description
1 polymer ?
#
loop_
_entity_poly.entity_id
_entity_poly.type
_entity_poly.pdbx_seq_one_letter_code
_entity_poly.pdbx_strand_id
1 'polypeptide(L)'
;PGLAMRRIADLHAGEAKTDARDAAIIAEAARTLPHALRTLKLADEQIAELSMLCGFDDDLAAQTTQASNRIRGLLTQIHPALERVLGPRLEHPAVLDLLQRYPSPEKLASLGEKKLAAQLCKLAPRLGKRLAADIAQALAEQTVVVPGTNAAAVVLPRLALQLITLRKQRDEVALEVEQRVLAH
;
A
#
# COMPACT_ATOMS: atom_id res chain seq x y z
N PRO A 1 0.20 -25.29 -25.54
CA PRO A 1 0.52 -25.01 -26.96
C PRO A 1 1.64 -25.89 -27.54
N GLY A 2 2.70 -26.20 -26.78
CA GLY A 2 3.89 -26.87 -27.32
C GLY A 2 3.67 -28.27 -27.92
N LEU A 3 2.77 -29.09 -27.34
CA LEU A 3 2.53 -30.46 -27.82
C LEU A 3 1.75 -30.53 -29.15
N ALA A 4 0.78 -29.63 -29.35
CA ALA A 4 0.01 -29.58 -30.59
C ALA A 4 0.88 -29.10 -31.76
N MET A 5 1.68 -28.05 -31.55
CA MET A 5 2.61 -27.55 -32.58
C MET A 5 3.72 -28.55 -32.91
N ARG A 6 4.19 -29.33 -31.92
CA ARG A 6 5.14 -30.41 -32.16
C ARG A 6 4.56 -31.49 -33.08
N ARG A 7 3.32 -31.93 -32.83
CA ARG A 7 2.62 -32.91 -33.68
C ARG A 7 2.35 -32.39 -35.09
N ILE A 8 2.11 -31.10 -35.25
CA ILE A 8 1.95 -30.47 -36.57
C ILE A 8 3.30 -30.46 -37.29
N ALA A 9 4.38 -30.11 -36.60
CA ALA A 9 5.73 -30.10 -37.19
C ALA A 9 6.16 -31.48 -37.71
N ASP A 10 5.77 -32.57 -37.03
CA ASP A 10 6.02 -33.95 -37.45
C ASP A 10 5.35 -34.33 -38.78
N LEU A 11 4.35 -33.56 -39.24
CA LEU A 11 3.66 -33.76 -40.52
C LEU A 11 4.39 -33.10 -41.71
N HIS A 12 5.41 -32.28 -41.45
CA HIS A 12 6.19 -31.59 -42.48
C HIS A 12 7.57 -32.26 -42.66
N ALA A 13 7.98 -32.48 -43.90
CA ALA A 13 9.26 -33.13 -44.21
C ALA A 13 10.49 -32.38 -43.64
N GLY A 14 11.47 -33.15 -43.15
CA GLY A 14 12.73 -32.67 -42.59
C GLY A 14 12.82 -32.83 -41.08
N GLU A 15 14.04 -33.01 -40.54
CA GLU A 15 14.27 -33.14 -39.08
C GLU A 15 15.07 -31.95 -38.52
N ALA A 16 15.63 -31.12 -39.40
CA ALA A 16 16.40 -29.95 -39.00
C ALA A 16 15.47 -28.86 -38.46
N LYS A 17 15.75 -28.40 -37.24
CA LYS A 17 15.11 -27.23 -36.63
C LYS A 17 15.73 -25.97 -37.24
N THR A 18 14.93 -25.19 -37.96
CA THR A 18 15.34 -23.89 -38.50
C THR A 18 14.19 -22.90 -38.32
N ASP A 19 14.49 -21.65 -37.98
CA ASP A 19 13.46 -20.63 -37.73
C ASP A 19 12.59 -20.37 -38.97
N ALA A 20 13.17 -20.47 -40.18
CA ALA A 20 12.44 -20.35 -41.44
C ALA A 20 11.40 -21.46 -41.64
N ARG A 21 11.75 -22.70 -41.28
CA ARG A 21 10.83 -23.84 -41.33
C ARG A 21 9.75 -23.71 -40.27
N ASP A 22 10.12 -23.37 -39.04
CA ASP A 22 9.17 -23.19 -37.94
C ASP A 22 8.14 -22.10 -38.30
N ALA A 23 8.58 -20.99 -38.91
CA ALA A 23 7.69 -19.93 -39.41
C ALA A 23 6.75 -20.42 -40.52
N ALA A 24 7.25 -21.21 -41.48
CA ALA A 24 6.43 -21.77 -42.56
C ALA A 24 5.36 -22.74 -42.03
N ILE A 25 5.72 -23.61 -41.09
CA ILE A 25 4.80 -24.55 -40.44
C ILE A 25 3.73 -23.80 -39.64
N ILE A 26 4.10 -22.76 -38.89
CA ILE A 26 3.13 -21.92 -38.15
C ILE A 26 2.15 -21.24 -39.11
N ALA A 27 2.65 -20.66 -40.21
CA ALA A 27 1.81 -20.00 -41.20
C ALA A 27 0.86 -20.97 -41.91
N GLU A 28 1.33 -22.17 -42.26
CA GLU A 28 0.51 -23.20 -42.87
C GLU A 28 -0.55 -23.73 -41.89
N ALA A 29 -0.18 -24.01 -40.65
CA ALA A 29 -1.11 -24.42 -39.60
C ALA A 29 -2.20 -23.38 -39.34
N ALA A 30 -1.84 -22.09 -39.36
CA ALA A 30 -2.80 -21.00 -39.23
C ALA A 30 -3.79 -20.94 -40.39
N ARG A 31 -3.35 -21.28 -41.61
CA ARG A 31 -4.18 -21.28 -42.81
C ARG A 31 -5.09 -22.50 -42.92
N THR A 32 -4.61 -23.69 -42.56
CA THR A 32 -5.30 -24.97 -42.85
C THR A 32 -5.96 -25.59 -41.63
N LEU A 33 -5.46 -25.31 -40.42
CA LEU A 33 -5.92 -25.88 -39.16
C LEU A 33 -6.21 -24.79 -38.11
N PRO A 34 -7.02 -23.76 -38.41
CA PRO A 34 -7.26 -22.64 -37.49
C PRO A 34 -7.90 -23.08 -36.16
N HIS A 35 -8.67 -24.18 -36.17
CA HIS A 35 -9.28 -24.78 -34.98
C HIS A 35 -8.29 -25.53 -34.08
N ALA A 36 -7.12 -25.92 -34.60
CA ALA A 36 -6.06 -26.57 -33.84
C ALA A 36 -5.13 -25.57 -33.14
N LEU A 37 -5.21 -24.28 -33.52
CA LEU A 37 -4.48 -23.20 -32.89
C LEU A 37 -5.29 -22.61 -31.73
N ARG A 38 -4.59 -22.21 -30.67
CA ARG A 38 -5.20 -21.45 -29.57
C ARG A 38 -5.52 -20.04 -30.08
N THR A 39 -6.78 -19.66 -30.09
CA THR A 39 -7.19 -18.27 -30.31
C THR A 39 -6.60 -17.38 -29.22
N LEU A 40 -5.78 -16.42 -29.62
CA LEU A 40 -5.44 -15.29 -28.75
C LEU A 40 -6.56 -14.26 -28.92
N LYS A 41 -7.35 -14.06 -27.88
CA LYS A 41 -8.18 -12.85 -27.81
C LYS A 41 -7.20 -11.68 -27.65
N LEU A 42 -7.46 -10.57 -28.36
CA LEU A 42 -6.77 -9.31 -28.08
C LEU A 42 -6.88 -9.03 -26.58
N ALA A 43 -5.85 -8.38 -26.01
CA ALA A 43 -5.87 -8.00 -24.61
C ALA A 43 -7.22 -7.35 -24.31
N ASP A 44 -7.95 -7.94 -23.39
CA ASP A 44 -9.21 -7.37 -22.94
C ASP A 44 -8.84 -6.05 -22.27
N GLU A 45 -9.22 -4.93 -22.88
CA GLU A 45 -8.91 -3.58 -22.38
C GLU A 45 -9.28 -3.48 -20.90
N GLN A 46 -10.35 -4.17 -20.48
CA GLN A 46 -10.81 -4.26 -19.10
C GLN A 46 -9.81 -4.98 -18.19
N ILE A 47 -9.24 -6.10 -18.64
CA ILE A 47 -8.20 -6.82 -17.89
C ILE A 47 -6.95 -5.94 -17.80
N ALA A 48 -6.60 -5.19 -18.86
CA ALA A 48 -5.47 -4.28 -18.84
C ALA A 48 -5.69 -3.11 -17.86
N GLU A 49 -6.85 -2.47 -17.89
CA GLU A 49 -7.24 -1.41 -16.96
C GLU A 49 -7.25 -1.89 -15.50
N LEU A 50 -7.89 -3.04 -15.22
CA LEU A 50 -7.89 -3.63 -13.89
C LEU A 50 -6.48 -3.99 -13.42
N SER A 51 -5.64 -4.52 -14.30
CA SER A 51 -4.25 -4.82 -13.96
C SER A 51 -3.46 -3.56 -13.59
N MET A 52 -3.69 -2.46 -14.29
CA MET A 52 -3.09 -1.16 -13.98
C MET A 52 -3.52 -0.62 -12.61
N LEU A 53 -4.82 -0.69 -12.30
CA LEU A 53 -5.35 -0.24 -11.01
C LEU A 53 -4.86 -1.11 -9.84
N CYS A 54 -4.84 -2.44 -10.00
CA CYS A 54 -4.34 -3.36 -8.99
C CYS A 54 -2.84 -3.16 -8.73
N GLY A 55 -2.03 -3.00 -9.79
CA GLY A 55 -0.61 -2.70 -9.65
C GLY A 55 -0.36 -1.38 -8.92
N PHE A 56 -1.20 -0.37 -9.15
CA PHE A 56 -1.13 0.89 -8.42
C PHE A 56 -1.55 0.75 -6.94
N ASP A 57 -2.57 -0.06 -6.61
CA ASP A 57 -2.90 -0.34 -5.20
C ASP A 57 -1.74 -1.04 -4.47
N ASP A 58 -1.07 -2.00 -5.12
CA ASP A 58 0.11 -2.66 -4.58
C ASP A 58 1.23 -1.66 -4.26
N ASP A 59 1.50 -0.72 -5.17
CA ASP A 59 2.46 0.36 -4.95
C ASP A 59 2.06 1.25 -3.76
N LEU A 60 0.78 1.64 -3.68
CA LEU A 60 0.27 2.43 -2.56
C LEU A 60 0.34 1.67 -1.22
N ALA A 61 0.13 0.35 -1.23
CA ALA A 61 0.27 -0.51 -0.06
C ALA A 61 1.72 -0.53 0.45
N ALA A 62 2.68 -0.66 -0.47
CA ALA A 62 4.10 -0.59 -0.16
C ALA A 62 4.48 0.79 0.41
N GLN A 63 4.02 1.88 -0.21
CA GLN A 63 4.27 3.24 0.26
C GLN A 63 3.64 3.52 1.63
N THR A 64 2.43 3.01 1.88
CA THR A 64 1.75 3.10 3.18
C THR A 64 2.57 2.44 4.28
N THR A 65 3.10 1.24 3.99
CA THR A 65 3.98 0.50 4.90
C THR A 65 5.28 1.25 5.17
N GLN A 66 5.89 1.79 4.11
CA GLN A 66 7.11 2.60 4.21
C GLN A 66 6.90 3.85 5.06
N ALA A 67 5.83 4.61 4.82
CA ALA A 67 5.51 5.83 5.57
C ALA A 67 5.22 5.53 7.05
N SER A 68 4.47 4.46 7.33
CA SER A 68 4.21 3.99 8.70
C SER A 68 5.52 3.66 9.42
N ASN A 69 6.40 2.87 8.79
CA ASN A 69 7.70 2.50 9.38
C ASN A 69 8.61 3.72 9.59
N ARG A 70 8.53 4.73 8.72
CA ARG A 70 9.28 5.98 8.88
C ARG A 70 8.79 6.80 10.08
N ILE A 71 7.47 6.86 10.31
CA ILE A 71 6.89 7.46 11.52
C ILE A 71 7.36 6.71 12.76
N ARG A 72 7.27 5.37 12.76
CA ARG A 72 7.70 4.54 13.88
C ARG A 72 9.18 4.74 14.19
N GLY A 73 10.06 4.67 13.18
CA GLY A 73 11.49 4.89 13.36
C GLY A 73 11.82 6.27 13.93
N LEU A 74 11.12 7.32 13.48
CA LEU A 74 11.29 8.67 14.04
C LEU A 74 10.82 8.74 15.50
N LEU A 75 9.67 8.14 15.83
CA LEU A 75 9.18 8.06 17.20
C LEU A 75 10.12 7.25 18.10
N THR A 76 10.68 6.13 17.62
CA THR A 76 11.69 5.35 18.36
C THR A 76 12.93 6.18 18.66
N GLN A 77 13.37 7.05 17.74
CA GLN A 77 14.55 7.89 17.95
C GLN A 77 14.32 8.99 18.99
N ILE A 78 13.14 9.62 19.00
CA ILE A 78 12.87 10.77 19.89
C ILE A 78 12.22 10.37 21.21
N HIS A 79 11.36 9.35 21.19
CA HIS A 79 10.52 8.98 22.32
C HIS A 79 10.03 7.52 22.26
N PRO A 80 10.87 6.51 22.58
CA PRO A 80 10.53 5.09 22.50
C PRO A 80 9.23 4.69 23.23
N ALA A 81 8.97 5.24 24.41
CA ALA A 81 7.75 4.94 25.16
C ALA A 81 6.47 5.40 24.42
N LEU A 82 6.55 6.49 23.67
CA LEU A 82 5.45 7.01 22.88
C LEU A 82 5.25 6.17 21.61
N GLU A 83 6.33 5.70 20.99
CA GLU A 83 6.24 4.74 19.88
C GLU A 83 5.49 3.46 20.27
N ARG A 84 5.77 2.91 21.45
CA ARG A 84 5.09 1.71 21.96
C ARG A 84 3.57 1.88 22.05
N VAL A 85 3.09 3.10 22.32
CA VAL A 85 1.66 3.41 22.45
C VAL A 85 1.01 3.78 21.12
N LEU A 86 1.70 4.55 20.28
CA LEU A 86 1.15 5.09 19.02
C LEU A 86 1.44 4.22 17.80
N GLY A 87 2.61 3.59 17.75
CA GLY A 87 3.11 2.80 16.62
C GLY A 87 2.15 1.71 16.14
N PRO A 88 1.65 0.84 17.03
CA PRO A 88 0.65 -0.18 16.66
C PRO A 88 -0.71 0.39 16.21
N ARG A 89 -0.95 1.69 16.43
CA ARG A 89 -2.23 2.36 16.19
C ARG A 89 -2.15 3.40 15.09
N LEU A 90 -1.07 3.43 14.31
CA LEU A 90 -0.90 4.35 13.17
C LEU A 90 -1.95 4.13 12.07
N GLU A 91 -2.64 2.99 12.05
CA GLU A 91 -3.81 2.73 11.21
C GLU A 91 -5.02 3.60 11.56
N HIS A 92 -5.10 4.07 12.80
CA HIS A 92 -6.27 4.79 13.27
C HIS A 92 -6.21 6.30 12.90
N PRO A 93 -7.24 6.88 12.25
CA PRO A 93 -7.25 8.29 11.84
C PRO A 93 -7.00 9.28 12.98
N ALA A 94 -7.57 9.01 14.16
CA ALA A 94 -7.35 9.78 15.38
C ALA A 94 -5.86 9.93 15.78
N VAL A 95 -5.05 8.89 15.57
CA VAL A 95 -3.61 8.93 15.89
C VAL A 95 -2.88 9.81 14.88
N LEU A 96 -3.21 9.71 13.60
CA LEU A 96 -2.59 10.54 12.56
C LEU A 96 -2.99 12.02 12.69
N ASP A 97 -4.26 12.31 13.00
CA ASP A 97 -4.72 13.68 13.33
C ASP A 97 -3.97 14.25 14.54
N LEU A 98 -3.77 13.44 15.58
CA LEU A 98 -3.03 13.84 16.76
C LEU A 98 -1.57 14.17 16.41
N LEU A 99 -0.88 13.29 15.67
CA LEU A 99 0.52 13.49 15.25
C LEU A 99 0.71 14.68 14.31
N GLN A 100 -0.30 15.00 13.51
CA GLN A 100 -0.29 16.17 12.64
C GLN A 100 -0.42 17.48 13.43
N ARG A 101 -1.33 17.54 14.42
CA ARG A 101 -1.59 18.76 15.21
C ARG A 101 -0.57 18.96 16.33
N TYR A 102 -0.10 17.88 16.94
CA TYR A 102 0.78 17.89 18.10
C TYR A 102 2.01 16.99 17.84
N PRO A 103 2.95 17.45 17.00
CA PRO A 103 4.03 16.62 16.47
C PRO A 103 5.22 16.41 17.42
N SER A 104 5.17 16.93 18.66
CA SER A 104 6.27 16.76 19.63
C SER A 104 5.75 16.21 20.97
N PRO A 105 6.57 15.43 21.69
CA PRO A 105 6.22 14.95 23.03
C PRO A 105 5.84 16.09 23.98
N GLU A 106 6.55 17.20 23.93
CA GLU A 106 6.26 18.40 24.73
C GLU A 106 4.88 19.00 24.42
N LYS A 107 4.53 19.14 23.13
CA LYS A 107 3.21 19.63 22.73
C LYS A 107 2.10 18.68 23.17
N LEU A 108 2.33 17.37 23.10
CA LEU A 108 1.39 16.37 23.60
C LEU A 108 1.22 16.47 25.11
N ALA A 109 2.31 16.62 25.86
CA ALA A 109 2.27 16.79 27.30
C ALA A 109 1.52 18.06 27.72
N SER A 110 1.70 19.16 26.98
CA SER A 110 1.06 20.46 27.27
C SER A 110 -0.47 20.45 27.21
N LEU A 111 -1.07 19.50 26.48
CA LEU A 111 -2.52 19.33 26.43
C LEU A 111 -3.09 18.78 27.75
N GLY A 112 -2.33 17.89 28.40
CA GLY A 112 -2.82 17.05 29.49
C GLY A 112 -3.85 16.00 29.04
N GLU A 113 -4.03 14.98 29.88
CA GLU A 113 -4.85 13.78 29.56
C GLU A 113 -6.30 14.11 29.17
N LYS A 114 -6.96 15.04 29.88
CA LYS A 114 -8.35 15.41 29.62
C LYS A 114 -8.55 15.99 28.21
N LYS A 115 -7.65 16.87 27.76
CA LYS A 115 -7.75 17.48 26.42
C LYS A 115 -7.32 16.48 25.34
N LEU A 116 -6.32 15.64 25.61
CA LEU A 116 -5.95 14.52 24.73
C LEU A 116 -7.15 13.60 24.49
N ALA A 117 -7.85 13.20 25.55
CA ALA A 117 -9.04 12.36 25.47
C ALA A 117 -10.15 13.03 24.64
N ALA A 118 -10.42 14.32 24.90
CA ALA A 118 -11.42 15.08 24.15
C ALA A 118 -11.09 15.16 22.65
N GLN A 119 -9.82 15.37 22.30
CA GLN A 119 -9.38 15.42 20.90
C GLN A 119 -9.48 14.05 20.23
N LEU A 120 -8.97 13.00 20.88
CA LEU A 120 -9.01 11.64 20.35
C LEU A 120 -10.44 11.12 20.20
N CYS A 121 -11.34 11.41 21.14
CA CYS A 121 -12.73 10.96 21.07
C CYS A 121 -13.53 11.52 19.89
N LYS A 122 -13.07 12.60 19.23
CA LYS A 122 -13.69 13.11 18.00
C LYS A 122 -13.65 12.11 16.85
N LEU A 123 -12.56 11.34 16.77
CA LEU A 123 -12.32 10.36 15.70
C LEU A 123 -12.25 8.92 16.23
N ALA A 124 -12.11 8.73 17.54
CA ALA A 124 -11.99 7.44 18.21
C ALA A 124 -12.83 7.39 19.51
N PRO A 125 -14.17 7.40 19.43
CA PRO A 125 -15.03 7.54 20.61
C PRO A 125 -14.86 6.40 21.63
N ARG A 126 -14.59 5.17 21.16
CA ARG A 126 -14.42 3.98 22.02
C ARG A 126 -13.01 3.83 22.60
N LEU A 127 -12.00 4.33 21.90
CA LEU A 127 -10.58 4.15 22.25
C LEU A 127 -9.97 5.40 22.92
N GLY A 128 -10.47 6.59 22.61
CA GLY A 128 -9.80 7.86 22.86
C GLY A 128 -9.43 8.12 24.33
N LYS A 129 -10.31 7.77 25.27
CA LYS A 129 -10.02 7.92 26.72
C LYS A 129 -8.85 7.03 27.17
N ARG A 130 -8.90 5.74 26.83
CA ARG A 130 -7.83 4.79 27.17
C ARG A 130 -6.51 5.19 26.52
N LEU A 131 -6.56 5.54 25.23
CA LEU A 131 -5.38 5.97 24.50
C LEU A 131 -4.77 7.25 25.08
N ALA A 132 -5.58 8.22 25.53
CA ALA A 132 -5.08 9.42 26.19
C ALA A 132 -4.34 9.11 27.49
N ALA A 133 -4.87 8.19 28.31
CA ALA A 133 -4.19 7.73 29.53
C ALA A 133 -2.88 7.01 29.20
N ASP A 134 -2.88 6.09 28.22
CA ASP A 134 -1.67 5.39 27.77
C ASP A 134 -0.60 6.41 27.29
N ILE A 135 -1.00 7.45 26.54
CA ILE A 135 -0.09 8.50 26.05
C ILE A 135 0.47 9.32 27.21
N ALA A 136 -0.40 9.76 28.14
CA ALA A 136 0.03 10.55 29.30
C ALA A 136 1.03 9.78 30.17
N GLN A 137 0.77 8.48 30.39
CA GLN A 137 1.69 7.60 31.09
C GLN A 137 3.02 7.47 30.33
N ALA A 138 2.98 7.18 29.03
CA ALA A 138 4.19 7.04 28.22
C ALA A 138 5.05 8.31 28.22
N LEU A 139 4.45 9.49 28.14
CA LEU A 139 5.16 10.77 28.19
C LEU A 139 5.87 10.98 29.53
N ALA A 140 5.30 10.48 30.64
CA ALA A 140 5.91 10.58 31.96
C ALA A 140 7.08 9.59 32.17
N GLU A 141 7.16 8.51 31.38
CA GLU A 141 8.25 7.53 31.48
C GLU A 141 9.61 8.08 31.04
N GLN A 142 9.63 9.06 30.13
CA GLN A 142 10.87 9.62 29.60
C GLN A 142 11.14 11.00 30.21
N THR A 143 12.25 11.10 30.95
CA THR A 143 12.67 12.33 31.61
C THR A 143 13.70 13.12 30.80
N VAL A 144 14.29 12.52 29.77
CA VAL A 144 15.37 13.11 28.96
C VAL A 144 14.87 13.44 27.56
N VAL A 145 15.12 14.66 27.10
CA VAL A 145 14.85 15.08 25.73
C VAL A 145 16.05 14.75 24.84
N VAL A 146 15.83 13.98 23.79
CA VAL A 146 16.88 13.57 22.85
C VAL A 146 17.21 14.72 21.87
N PRO A 147 18.49 14.96 21.53
CA PRO A 147 18.85 15.88 20.46
C PRO A 147 18.13 15.55 19.15
N GLY A 148 17.63 16.58 18.46
CA GLY A 148 16.85 16.40 17.22
C GLY A 148 15.33 16.30 17.42
N THR A 149 14.82 16.26 18.66
CA THR A 149 13.37 16.26 18.95
C THR A 149 12.63 17.44 18.28
N ASN A 150 13.24 18.64 18.26
CA ASN A 150 12.66 19.81 17.61
C ASN A 150 12.60 19.65 16.08
N ALA A 151 13.62 19.04 15.47
CA ALA A 151 13.63 18.76 14.03
C ALA A 151 12.59 17.68 13.68
N ALA A 152 12.45 16.67 14.54
CA ALA A 152 11.43 15.64 14.38
C ALA A 152 10.00 16.22 14.41
N ALA A 153 9.76 17.25 15.21
CA ALA A 153 8.47 17.97 15.25
C ALA A 153 8.13 18.67 13.91
N VAL A 154 9.13 18.92 13.07
CA VAL A 154 8.96 19.47 11.71
C VAL A 154 8.62 18.33 10.72
N VAL A 155 9.28 17.18 10.85
CA VAL A 155 9.13 16.05 9.91
C VAL A 155 7.86 15.23 10.15
N LEU A 156 7.55 14.93 11.42
CA LEU A 156 6.45 14.05 11.81
C LEU A 156 5.06 14.43 11.24
N PRO A 157 4.62 15.70 11.24
CA PRO A 157 3.29 16.03 10.73
C PRO A 157 3.20 15.88 9.21
N ARG A 158 4.33 16.00 8.49
CA ARG A 158 4.39 15.75 7.03
C ARG A 158 4.26 14.27 6.73
N LEU A 159 4.93 13.41 7.50
CA LEU A 159 4.79 11.97 7.37
C LEU A 159 3.38 11.50 7.72
N ALA A 160 2.77 12.08 8.77
CA ALA A 160 1.38 11.79 9.13
C ALA A 160 0.42 12.18 8.00
N LEU A 161 0.58 13.38 7.41
CA LEU A 161 -0.20 13.81 6.26
C LEU A 161 0.00 12.89 5.05
N GLN A 162 1.25 12.54 4.74
CA GLN A 162 1.56 11.62 3.63
C GLN A 162 0.84 10.28 3.82
N LEU A 163 0.87 9.71 5.03
CA LEU A 163 0.19 8.46 5.33
C LEU A 163 -1.35 8.59 5.22
N ILE A 164 -1.93 9.72 5.62
CA ILE A 164 -3.36 10.01 5.42
C ILE A 164 -3.68 10.03 3.92
N THR A 165 -2.89 10.75 3.11
CA THR A 165 -3.10 10.87 1.67
C THR A 165 -2.98 9.52 0.96
N LEU A 166 -1.96 8.73 1.27
CA LEU A 166 -1.78 7.40 0.68
C LEU A 166 -2.97 6.49 0.95
N ARG A 167 -3.52 6.51 2.17
CA ARG A 167 -4.71 5.72 2.50
C ARG A 167 -5.95 6.19 1.76
N LYS A 168 -6.16 7.51 1.67
CA LYS A 168 -7.26 8.07 0.88
C LYS A 168 -7.17 7.63 -0.58
N GLN A 169 -5.97 7.63 -1.15
CA GLN A 169 -5.75 7.15 -2.52
C GLN A 169 -6.08 5.66 -2.66
N ARG A 170 -5.72 4.81 -1.69
CA ARG A 170 -6.10 3.39 -1.70
C ARG A 170 -7.61 3.20 -1.65
N ASP A 171 -8.30 3.94 -0.78
CA ASP A 171 -9.76 3.89 -0.69
C ASP A 171 -10.43 4.32 -2.02
N GLU A 172 -9.90 5.36 -2.67
CA GLU A 172 -10.36 5.83 -3.98
C GLU A 172 -10.13 4.78 -5.09
N VAL A 173 -8.94 4.17 -5.14
CA VAL A 173 -8.61 3.12 -6.12
C VAL A 173 -9.46 1.88 -5.89
N ALA A 174 -9.72 1.49 -4.64
CA ALA A 174 -10.60 0.36 -4.31
C ALA A 174 -12.02 0.57 -4.86
N LEU A 175 -12.57 1.78 -4.72
CA LEU A 175 -13.89 2.13 -5.30
C LEU A 175 -13.87 2.07 -6.83
N GLU A 176 -12.79 2.55 -7.44
CA GLU A 176 -12.61 2.58 -8.91
C GLU A 176 -12.49 1.16 -9.50
N VAL A 177 -11.85 0.25 -8.76
CA VAL A 177 -11.79 -1.19 -9.08
C VAL A 177 -13.17 -1.83 -8.92
N GLU A 178 -13.86 -1.60 -7.80
CA GLU A 178 -15.19 -2.16 -7.54
C GLU A 178 -16.20 -1.75 -8.62
N GLN A 179 -16.20 -0.47 -9.02
CA GLN A 179 -17.07 0.03 -10.08
C GLN A 179 -16.83 -0.66 -11.43
N ARG A 180 -15.56 -0.90 -11.80
CA ARG A 180 -15.23 -1.62 -13.04
C ARG A 180 -15.64 -3.08 -13.00
N VAL A 181 -15.44 -3.74 -11.86
CA VAL A 181 -15.86 -5.15 -11.69
C VAL A 181 -17.38 -5.28 -11.79
N LEU A 182 -18.15 -4.34 -11.22
CA LEU A 182 -19.62 -4.35 -11.25
C LEU A 182 -20.24 -3.92 -12.59
N ALA A 183 -19.50 -3.21 -13.44
CA ALA A 183 -19.97 -2.83 -14.77
C ALA A 183 -20.02 -4.02 -15.77
N HIS A 184 -19.65 -5.22 -15.32
CA HIS A 184 -19.55 -6.45 -16.10
C HIS A 184 -20.32 -7.61 -15.45
#